data_AF-A0A6P7FEA4-F1
#
_entry.id   AF-A0A6P7FEA4-F1
#
_cell.length_a   1.000
_cell.length_b   1.000
_cell.length_c   1.000
_cell.angle_alpha   90.00
_cell.angle_beta   90.00
_cell.angle_gamma   90.00
#
_symmetry.space_group_name_H-M   'P 1'
#
loop_
_entity.id
_entity.type
_entity.pdbx_description
1 polymer ?
#
loop_
_entity_poly.entity_id
_entity_poly.type
_entity_poly.pdbx_seq_one_letter_code
_entity_poly.pdbx_strand_id
1 'polypeptide(L)'
;MTLNNSKFNTPFDIASAFAKYFASVYDTSDCTHCHSHSTEWGSFTFKHITELDVINSIKKLKPKKSTGPDEIPPYIYKGLAEPLAKPLAFLFNMSIEQEYFPDILKMATIPPIHKKDKKMTSKTIGLSAC
;
A
#
# COMPACT_ATOMS: atom_id res chain seq x y z
N MET A 1 29.51 -4.00 9.33
CA MET A 1 28.76 -2.99 10.11
C MET A 1 29.34 -2.94 11.52
N THR A 2 29.35 -1.79 12.20
CA THR A 2 29.90 -1.65 13.56
C THR A 2 28.85 -1.12 14.53
N LEU A 3 28.72 -1.73 15.70
CA LEU A 3 27.82 -1.34 16.78
C LEU A 3 28.55 -1.52 18.11
N ASN A 4 28.57 -0.50 18.98
CA ASN A 4 29.32 -0.49 20.24
C ASN A 4 30.78 -0.99 20.09
N ASN A 5 31.49 -0.45 19.10
CA ASN A 5 32.87 -0.80 18.74
C ASN A 5 33.11 -2.27 18.32
N SER A 6 32.05 -3.08 18.22
CA SER A 6 32.10 -4.45 17.70
C SER A 6 31.76 -4.47 16.21
N LYS A 7 32.56 -5.16 15.40
CA LYS A 7 32.36 -5.25 13.95
C LYS A 7 31.72 -6.59 13.58
N PHE A 8 30.58 -6.50 12.91
CA PHE A 8 29.80 -7.64 12.42
C PHE A 8 29.86 -7.70 10.89
N ASN A 9 30.15 -8.88 10.34
CA ASN A 9 30.41 -9.07 8.91
C ASN A 9 29.43 -10.07 8.25
N THR A 10 28.68 -10.86 9.03
CA THR A 10 27.66 -11.75 8.47
C THR A 10 26.27 -11.11 8.60
N PRO A 11 25.34 -11.35 7.65
CA PRO A 11 23.97 -10.82 7.74
C PRO A 11 23.24 -11.24 9.02
N PHE A 12 23.45 -12.47 9.47
CA PHE A 12 22.83 -12.99 10.70
C PHE A 12 23.33 -12.27 11.96
N ASP A 13 24.64 -12.08 12.08
CA ASP A 13 25.22 -11.38 13.24
C ASP A 13 24.81 -9.91 13.26
N ILE A 14 24.74 -9.28 12.09
CA ILE A 14 24.26 -7.91 11.94
C ILE A 14 22.81 -7.78 12.43
N ALA A 15 21.91 -8.63 11.93
CA ALA A 15 20.50 -8.62 12.33
C ALA A 15 20.34 -8.88 13.83
N SER A 16 21.08 -9.85 14.37
CA SER A 16 21.07 -10.20 15.78
C SER A 16 21.59 -9.06 16.67
N ALA A 17 22.66 -8.38 16.26
CA ALA A 17 23.21 -7.24 16.99
C ALA A 17 22.22 -6.06 17.04
N PHE A 18 21.53 -5.78 15.94
CA PHE A 18 20.47 -4.79 15.91
C PHE A 18 19.31 -5.15 16.83
N ALA A 19 18.79 -6.37 16.72
CA ALA A 19 17.66 -6.83 17.54
C ALA A 19 17.96 -6.66 19.03
N LYS A 20 19.16 -7.05 19.47
CA LYS A 20 19.62 -6.88 20.86
C LYS A 20 19.72 -5.42 21.28
N TYR A 21 20.30 -4.56 20.44
CA TYR A 21 20.44 -3.15 20.76
C TYR A 21 19.07 -2.47 20.90
N PHE A 22 18.16 -2.68 19.96
CA PHE A 22 16.82 -2.12 20.07
C PHE A 22 16.12 -2.64 21.32
N ALA A 23 16.11 -3.95 21.57
CA ALA A 23 15.54 -4.52 22.79
C ALA A 23 16.09 -3.87 24.07
N SER A 24 17.38 -3.50 24.11
CA SER A 24 18.01 -2.86 25.27
C SER A 24 17.63 -1.40 25.52
N VAL A 25 17.18 -0.68 24.48
CA VAL A 25 16.79 0.74 24.59
C VAL A 25 15.28 0.93 24.65
N TYR A 26 14.50 -0.13 24.43
CA TYR A 26 13.08 -0.15 24.71
C TYR A 26 12.86 -0.32 26.21
N ASP A 27 12.00 0.51 26.78
CA ASP A 27 11.57 0.32 28.16
C ASP A 27 10.61 -0.88 28.22
N THR A 28 11.04 -1.93 28.91
CA THR A 28 10.23 -3.12 29.20
C THR A 28 9.51 -2.98 30.54
N SER A 29 9.35 -1.76 31.06
CA SER A 29 8.38 -1.52 32.11
C SER A 29 7.06 -2.08 31.61
N ASP A 30 6.71 -3.26 32.13
CA ASP A 30 5.41 -3.88 31.93
C ASP A 30 4.44 -2.80 32.37
N CYS A 31 3.81 -2.17 31.40
CA CYS A 31 2.78 -1.22 31.68
C CYS A 31 1.59 -2.03 32.17
N THR A 32 1.62 -2.38 33.45
CA THR A 32 0.49 -2.85 34.25
C THR A 32 -0.64 -1.80 34.29
N HIS A 33 -0.40 -0.64 33.67
CA HIS A 33 -1.36 0.42 33.40
C HIS A 33 -1.48 0.78 31.90
N CYS A 34 -1.36 -0.19 30.98
CA CYS A 34 -1.61 0.02 29.55
C CYS A 34 -2.44 -1.08 28.85
N HIS A 35 -3.26 -1.85 29.55
CA HIS A 35 -4.17 -2.81 28.89
C HIS A 35 -5.58 -2.87 29.50
N SER A 36 -6.22 -1.70 29.67
CA SER A 36 -7.48 -1.61 28.93
C SER A 36 -7.06 -1.40 27.50
N HIS A 37 -6.85 -2.49 26.76
CA HIS A 37 -7.02 -2.45 25.32
C HIS A 37 -8.49 -2.07 25.18
N SER A 38 -8.78 -0.77 25.19
CA SER A 38 -10.11 -0.33 24.91
C SER A 38 -10.39 -0.92 23.54
N THR A 39 -11.28 -1.89 23.49
CA THR A 39 -11.94 -2.33 22.27
C THR A 39 -12.86 -1.21 21.78
N GLU A 40 -12.44 0.05 21.96
CA GLU A 40 -12.95 1.26 21.35
C GLU A 40 -12.08 1.59 20.13
N TRP A 41 -11.64 0.56 19.38
CA TRP A 41 -11.62 0.76 17.95
C TRP A 41 -13.08 0.95 17.57
N GLY A 42 -13.50 2.22 17.47
CA GLY A 42 -14.86 2.56 17.08
C GLY A 42 -15.30 1.73 15.88
N SER A 43 -16.57 1.33 15.85
CA SER A 43 -17.10 0.53 14.74
C SER A 43 -16.81 1.24 13.42
N PHE A 44 -15.97 0.61 12.59
CA PHE A 44 -15.74 1.07 11.23
C PHE A 44 -16.86 0.55 10.35
N THR A 45 -17.58 1.46 9.73
CA THR A 45 -18.60 1.12 8.74
C THR A 45 -18.28 1.84 7.44
N PHE A 46 -18.42 1.11 6.32
CA PHE A 46 -18.35 1.72 5.02
C PHE A 46 -19.57 2.61 4.80
N LYS A 47 -19.33 3.83 4.34
CA LYS A 47 -20.41 4.69 3.87
C LYS A 47 -20.82 4.24 2.48
N HIS A 48 -22.11 4.32 2.19
CA HIS A 48 -22.63 4.10 0.85
C HIS A 48 -21.98 5.08 -0.13
N ILE A 49 -21.47 4.55 -1.24
CA ILE A 49 -20.76 5.31 -2.27
C ILE A 49 -21.77 5.85 -3.27
N THR A 50 -21.84 7.17 -3.42
CA THR A 50 -22.72 7.81 -4.40
C THR A 50 -22.04 8.00 -5.75
N GLU A 51 -22.83 8.22 -6.81
CA GLU A 51 -22.31 8.62 -8.13
C GLU A 51 -21.44 9.88 -8.06
N LEU A 52 -21.82 10.83 -7.20
CA LEU A 52 -21.05 12.07 -7.00
C LEU A 52 -19.67 11.79 -6.38
N ASP A 53 -19.58 10.84 -5.44
CA ASP A 53 -18.30 10.42 -4.86
C ASP A 53 -17.37 9.83 -5.91
N VAL A 54 -17.93 9.01 -6.82
CA VAL A 54 -17.19 8.44 -7.95
C VAL A 54 -16.72 9.53 -8.90
N ILE A 55 -17.60 10.44 -9.32
CA ILE A 55 -17.25 11.55 -10.22
C ILE A 55 -16.14 12.40 -9.61
N ASN A 56 -16.27 12.77 -8.33
CA ASN A 56 -15.27 13.56 -7.63
C ASN A 56 -13.93 12.83 -7.51
N SER A 57 -13.95 11.51 -7.33
CA SER A 57 -12.75 10.67 -7.27
C SER A 57 -12.06 10.58 -8.63
N ILE A 58 -12.82 10.37 -9.72
CA ILE A 58 -12.30 10.36 -11.09
C ILE A 58 -11.67 11.70 -11.45
N LYS A 59 -12.30 12.82 -11.07
CA LYS A 59 -11.77 14.18 -11.32
C LYS A 59 -10.39 14.40 -10.66
N LYS A 60 -10.13 13.77 -9.51
CA LYS A 60 -8.85 13.85 -8.78
C LYS A 60 -7.72 13.02 -9.42
N LEU A 61 -8.02 12.11 -10.36
CA LEU A 61 -6.99 11.32 -11.05
C LEU A 61 -5.99 12.23 -11.76
N LYS A 62 -4.71 11.84 -11.80
CA LYS A 62 -3.68 12.58 -12.53
C LYS A 62 -3.64 12.05 -13.98
N PRO A 63 -3.94 12.87 -14.99
CA PRO A 63 -4.13 12.39 -16.37
C PRO A 63 -2.87 11.79 -17.02
N LYS A 64 -1.68 12.20 -16.55
CA LYS A 64 -0.37 11.75 -17.08
C LYS A 64 0.29 10.64 -16.24
N LYS A 65 -0.48 9.96 -15.39
CA LYS A 65 0.05 8.83 -14.61
C LYS A 65 -0.01 7.54 -15.41
N SER A 66 0.81 6.57 -14.98
CA SER A 66 0.79 5.22 -15.51
C SER A 66 -0.60 4.63 -15.38
N THR A 67 -0.91 3.79 -16.35
CA THR A 67 -2.14 3.02 -16.37
C THR A 67 -2.15 1.96 -15.27
N GLY A 68 -3.34 1.61 -14.78
CA GLY A 68 -3.52 0.53 -13.83
C GLY A 68 -3.38 -0.85 -14.48
N PRO A 69 -3.71 -1.93 -13.73
CA PRO A 69 -3.75 -3.30 -14.25
C PRO A 69 -4.78 -3.54 -15.37
N ASP A 70 -5.70 -2.59 -15.55
CA ASP A 70 -6.77 -2.59 -16.55
C ASP A 70 -6.34 -2.07 -17.92
N GLU A 71 -5.13 -1.53 -18.04
CA GLU A 71 -4.63 -0.91 -19.27
C GLU A 71 -5.49 0.27 -19.79
N ILE A 72 -6.37 0.85 -18.95
CA ILE A 72 -7.18 2.04 -19.28
C ILE A 72 -6.55 3.34 -18.76
N PRO A 73 -6.10 4.25 -19.65
CA PRO A 73 -5.47 5.50 -19.23
C PRO A 73 -6.39 6.41 -18.37
N PRO A 74 -5.84 7.13 -17.37
CA PRO A 74 -6.63 8.03 -16.51
C PRO A 74 -7.43 9.12 -17.25
N TYR A 75 -7.00 9.54 -18.45
CA TYR A 75 -7.73 10.54 -19.23
C TYR A 75 -9.05 10.00 -19.80
N ILE A 76 -9.15 8.70 -20.08
CA ILE A 76 -10.39 8.05 -20.54
C ILE A 76 -11.43 8.10 -19.42
N TYR A 77 -11.03 7.72 -18.21
CA TYR A 77 -11.89 7.82 -17.03
C TYR A 77 -12.42 9.24 -16.83
N LYS A 78 -11.58 10.26 -17.00
CA LYS A 78 -12.02 11.66 -16.90
C LYS A 78 -13.03 12.07 -17.97
N GLY A 79 -12.83 11.62 -19.22
CA GLY A 79 -13.77 11.90 -20.31
C GLY A 79 -15.12 11.19 -20.13
N LEU A 80 -15.13 10.06 -19.42
CA LEU A 80 -16.30 9.22 -19.19
C LEU A 80 -16.78 9.24 -17.73
N ALA A 81 -16.44 10.28 -16.97
CA ALA A 81 -16.73 10.32 -15.53
C ALA A 81 -18.23 10.20 -15.23
N GLU A 82 -19.06 10.94 -15.96
CA GLU A 82 -20.52 10.95 -15.84
C GLU A 82 -21.13 9.57 -16.17
N PRO A 83 -20.91 8.98 -17.37
CA PRO A 83 -21.51 7.69 -17.70
C PRO A 83 -20.97 6.51 -16.88
N LEU A 84 -19.73 6.60 -16.37
CA LEU A 84 -19.14 5.57 -15.51
C LEU A 84 -19.56 5.68 -14.04
N ALA A 85 -20.10 6.82 -13.61
CA ALA A 85 -20.41 7.08 -12.20
C ALA A 85 -21.36 6.02 -11.63
N LYS A 86 -22.49 5.82 -12.30
CA LYS A 86 -23.53 4.86 -11.91
C LYS A 86 -23.05 3.42 -11.86
N PRO A 87 -22.48 2.82 -12.93
CA PRO A 87 -22.03 1.43 -12.88
C PRO A 87 -20.91 1.21 -11.87
N LEU A 88 -19.98 2.16 -11.71
CA LEU A 88 -18.90 2.03 -10.72
C LEU A 88 -19.41 2.15 -9.28
N ALA A 89 -20.31 3.10 -8.99
CA ALA A 89 -20.92 3.21 -7.66
C ALA A 89 -21.66 1.92 -7.28
N PHE A 90 -22.44 1.37 -8.21
CA PHE A 90 -23.11 0.08 -8.01
C PHE A 90 -22.12 -1.05 -7.74
N LEU A 91 -21.05 -1.17 -8.55
CA LEU A 91 -20.02 -2.20 -8.38
C LEU A 91 -19.31 -2.10 -7.03
N PHE A 92 -18.94 -0.88 -6.60
CA PHE A 92 -18.22 -0.69 -5.34
C PHE A 92 -19.09 -0.97 -4.12
N ASN A 93 -20.34 -0.51 -4.11
CA ASN A 93 -21.28 -0.83 -3.03
C ASN A 93 -21.54 -2.34 -2.97
N MET A 94 -21.74 -2.99 -4.12
CA MET A 94 -21.90 -4.46 -4.17
C MET A 94 -20.67 -5.19 -3.63
N SER A 95 -19.46 -4.73 -3.96
CA SER A 95 -18.21 -5.35 -3.46
C SER A 95 -18.09 -5.22 -1.95
N ILE A 96 -18.52 -4.09 -1.38
CA ILE A 96 -18.55 -3.84 0.06
C ILE A 96 -19.61 -4.72 0.74
N GLU A 97 -20.82 -4.77 0.21
CA GLU A 97 -21.93 -5.55 0.76
C GLU A 97 -21.68 -7.06 0.74
N GLN A 98 -21.00 -7.55 -0.30
CA GLN A 98 -20.65 -8.96 -0.46
C GLN A 98 -19.31 -9.34 0.18
N GLU A 99 -18.58 -8.36 0.74
CA GLU A 99 -17.22 -8.53 1.24
C GLU A 99 -16.26 -9.16 0.22
N TYR A 100 -16.54 -8.93 -1.08
CA TYR A 100 -15.83 -9.57 -2.18
C TYR A 100 -15.37 -8.54 -3.21
N PHE A 101 -14.05 -8.52 -3.44
CA PHE A 101 -13.43 -7.65 -4.44
C PHE A 101 -12.82 -8.49 -5.57
N PRO A 102 -13.10 -8.15 -6.85
CA PRO A 102 -12.45 -8.75 -8.01
C PRO A 102 -10.92 -8.71 -7.89
N ASP A 103 -10.25 -9.76 -8.36
CA ASP A 103 -8.79 -9.88 -8.27
C ASP A 103 -8.06 -8.70 -8.91
N ILE A 104 -8.53 -8.23 -10.06
CA ILE A 104 -7.94 -7.09 -10.76
C ILE A 104 -7.92 -5.79 -9.92
N LEU A 105 -8.91 -5.59 -9.03
CA LEU A 105 -8.97 -4.42 -8.15
C LEU A 105 -8.00 -4.52 -6.95
N LYS A 106 -7.50 -5.72 -6.66
CA LYS A 106 -6.50 -5.98 -5.61
C LYS A 106 -5.06 -5.89 -6.13
N MET A 107 -4.87 -5.82 -7.45
CA MET A 107 -3.56 -5.76 -8.08
C MET A 107 -3.04 -4.32 -8.17
N ALA A 108 -1.72 -4.16 -8.03
CA ALA A 108 -1.04 -2.87 -8.24
C ALA A 108 0.24 -3.07 -9.05
N THR A 109 0.41 -2.25 -10.10
CA THR A 109 1.64 -2.22 -10.89
C THR A 109 2.66 -1.29 -10.23
N ILE A 110 3.83 -1.81 -9.87
CA ILE A 110 4.94 -1.05 -9.28
C ILE A 110 6.05 -0.91 -10.32
N PRO A 111 6.02 0.13 -11.17
CA PRO A 111 7.09 0.34 -12.14
C PRO A 111 8.38 0.77 -11.42
N PRO A 112 9.55 0.25 -11.81
CA PRO A 112 10.82 0.73 -11.27
C PRO A 112 11.03 2.19 -11.70
N ILE A 113 11.12 3.09 -10.72
CA ILE A 113 11.39 4.52 -10.95
C ILE A 113 12.88 4.77 -10.75
N HIS A 114 13.55 5.17 -11.83
CA HIS A 114 14.94 5.62 -11.76
C HIS A 114 15.03 6.92 -10.95
N LYS A 115 15.69 6.86 -9.79
CA LYS A 115 16.13 8.06 -9.06
C LYS A 115 17.28 8.70 -9.86
N LYS A 116 17.25 10.03 -10.00
CA LYS A 116 18.14 10.81 -10.89
C LYS A 116 19.64 10.57 -10.66
N ASP A 117 20.04 10.02 -9.52
CA ASP A 117 21.44 9.93 -9.09
C ASP A 117 22.10 8.54 -9.21
N LYS A 118 21.46 7.56 -9.87
CA LYS A 118 22.10 6.26 -10.16
C LYS A 118 21.89 5.82 -11.61
N LYS A 119 22.96 5.87 -12.39
CA LYS A 119 23.08 5.11 -13.65
C LYS A 119 23.18 3.63 -13.28
N MET A 120 22.13 2.85 -13.56
CA MET A 120 22.20 1.39 -13.44
C MET A 120 22.15 0.81 -14.85
N THR A 121 23.21 0.12 -15.24
CA THR A 121 23.23 -0.71 -16.44
C THR A 121 22.25 -1.86 -16.22
N SER A 122 21.26 -2.00 -17.10
CA SER A 122 20.21 -2.99 -16.96
C SER A 122 20.79 -4.40 -17.00
N LYS A 123 20.63 -5.16 -15.90
CA LYS A 123 20.69 -6.63 -15.92
C LYS A 123 19.28 -7.13 -15.68
N THR A 124 18.71 -7.78 -16.69
CA THR A 124 17.46 -8.53 -16.59
C THR A 124 17.71 -9.74 -15.70
N ILE A 125 17.07 -9.79 -14.54
CA ILE A 125 16.92 -11.00 -13.76
C ILE A 125 15.43 -11.35 -13.75
N GLY A 126 15.07 -12.42 -14.46
CA GLY A 126 13.73 -12.98 -14.40
C GLY A 126 13.44 -13.48 -12.99
N LEU A 127 12.30 -13.07 -12.41
CA LEU A 127 11.82 -13.68 -11.18
C LEU A 127 11.22 -15.06 -11.53
N SER A 128 11.93 -16.12 -11.16
CA SER A 128 11.33 -17.43 -10.95
C SER A 128 10.60 -17.41 -9.62
N ALA A 129 9.32 -17.79 -9.62
CA ALA A 129 8.54 -18.01 -8.42
C ALA A 129 9.12 -19.21 -7.64
N CYS A 130 9.20 -19.05 -6.31
CA CYS A 130 9.07 -20.12 -5.33
C CYS A 130 7.94 -19.71 -4.40
#